data_AF-A0A2K5EFS2-F1
#
_entry.id   AF-A0A2K5EFS2-F1
#
_cell.length_a   1.000
_cell.length_b   1.000
_cell.length_c   1.000
_cell.angle_alpha   90.00
_cell.angle_beta   90.00
_cell.angle_gamma   90.00
#
_symmetry.space_group_name_H-M   'P 1'
#
loop_
_entity.id
_entity.type
_entity.pdbx_description
1 polymer ?
#
loop_
_entity_poly.entity_id
_entity_poly.type
_entity_poly.pdbx_seq_one_letter_code
_entity_poly.pdbx_strand_id
1 'polypeptide(L)' 'MDALDQVVKLKMKRAKRFLEKREPKLNENNKNAMLIKGGNANATVMQILKDVCALKKPYEIIKYNKTVVLSH' A
#
# COMPACT_ATOMS: atom_id res chain seq x y z
N MET A 1 24.18 -19.38 -7.72
CA MET A 1 23.60 -19.53 -6.37
C MET A 1 22.67 -18.36 -6.18
N ASP A 2 21.45 -18.53 -6.70
CA ASP A 2 20.46 -17.49 -6.86
C ASP A 2 19.93 -17.03 -5.50
N ALA A 3 20.01 -15.72 -5.25
CA ALA A 3 19.48 -15.08 -4.05
C ALA A 3 17.94 -15.22 -3.88
N LEU A 4 17.29 -16.03 -4.72
CA LEU A 4 15.86 -16.32 -4.71
C LEU A 4 15.49 -17.54 -3.84
N ASP A 5 16.47 -18.34 -3.39
CA ASP A 5 16.19 -19.62 -2.71
C ASP A 5 15.76 -19.48 -1.23
N GLN A 6 15.85 -18.28 -0.64
CA GLN A 6 15.56 -18.09 0.80
C GLN A 6 14.10 -17.71 1.13
N VAL A 7 13.22 -17.56 0.13
CA VAL A 7 11.79 -17.30 0.40
C VAL A 7 11.11 -18.64 0.68
N VAL A 8 10.91 -18.94 1.96
CA VAL A 8 10.15 -20.11 2.44
C VAL A 8 8.86 -20.26 1.63
N LYS A 9 8.76 -21.31 0.81
CA LYS A 9 7.56 -21.62 0.04
C LYS A 9 6.39 -21.81 0.99
N LEU A 10 5.47 -20.83 0.99
CA LEU A 10 4.28 -20.87 1.83
C LEU A 10 3.39 -22.03 1.41
N LYS A 11 3.04 -22.91 2.36
CA LYS A 11 2.21 -24.10 2.11
C LYS A 11 0.75 -23.74 1.75
N MET A 12 0.25 -22.60 2.21
CA MET A 12 -1.14 -22.20 2.02
C MET A 12 -1.36 -21.46 0.68
N LYS A 13 -2.30 -21.95 -0.15
CA LYS A 13 -2.65 -21.36 -1.46
C LYS A 13 -3.00 -19.86 -1.40
N ARG A 14 -3.63 -19.39 -0.32
CA ARG A 14 -3.97 -17.96 -0.13
C ARG A 14 -2.72 -17.09 0.01
N ALA A 15 -1.77 -17.54 0.81
CA ALA A 15 -0.56 -16.77 1.10
C ALA A 15 0.38 -16.75 -0.11
N LYS A 16 0.43 -17.85 -0.88
CA LYS A 16 1.13 -17.90 -2.17
C LYS A 16 0.60 -16.86 -3.15
N ARG A 17 -0.72 -16.81 -3.39
CA ARG A 17 -1.35 -15.80 -4.26
C ARG A 17 -1.08 -14.36 -3.85
N PHE A 18 -0.94 -14.11 -2.55
CA PHE A 18 -0.61 -12.79 -2.03
C PHE A 18 0.83 -12.35 -2.38
N LEU A 19 1.79 -13.27 -2.32
CA LEU A 19 3.18 -13.00 -2.75
C LEU A 19 3.27 -12.86 -4.27
N GLU A 20 2.66 -13.77 -5.03
CA GLU A 20 2.62 -13.72 -6.51
C GLU A 20 2.03 -12.40 -7.03
N LYS A 21 1.10 -11.78 -6.29
CA LYS A 21 0.55 -10.46 -6.64
C LYS A 21 1.54 -9.31 -6.42
N ARG A 22 2.51 -9.47 -5.52
CA ARG A 22 3.53 -8.48 -5.13
C ARG A 22 4.85 -8.64 -5.87
N GLU A 23 5.08 -9.78 -6.49
CA GLU A 23 6.26 -10.02 -7.32
C GLU A 23 6.32 -9.02 -8.50
N PRO A 24 7.53 -8.61 -8.93
CA PRO A 24 7.72 -7.81 -10.13
C PRO A 24 7.13 -8.49 -11.37
N LYS A 25 6.56 -7.69 -12.29
CA LYS A 25 5.94 -8.18 -13.53
C LYS A 25 6.37 -7.31 -14.70
N LEU A 26 6.42 -7.90 -15.90
CA LEU A 26 6.70 -7.17 -17.13
C LEU A 26 5.61 -6.13 -17.45
N ASN A 27 4.33 -6.53 -17.29
CA ASN A 27 3.20 -5.61 -17.32
C ASN A 27 2.78 -5.29 -15.88
N GLU A 28 2.94 -4.03 -15.48
CA GLU A 28 2.68 -3.60 -14.10
C GLU A 28 1.18 -3.64 -13.75
N ASN A 29 0.87 -3.95 -12.48
CA ASN A 29 -0.49 -3.77 -11.98
C ASN A 29 -0.74 -2.27 -11.68
N ASN A 30 -2.02 -1.88 -11.60
CA ASN A 30 -2.41 -0.56 -11.11
C ASN A 30 -1.80 -0.27 -9.74
N LYS A 31 -1.20 0.91 -9.58
CA LYS A 31 -0.56 1.34 -8.34
C LYS A 31 -1.61 1.69 -7.28
N ASN A 32 -1.53 1.01 -6.15
CA ASN A 32 -2.32 1.33 -4.96
C ASN A 32 -1.76 2.57 -4.29
N ALA A 33 -2.63 3.50 -3.89
CA ALA A 33 -2.25 4.71 -3.19
C ALA A 33 -2.50 4.57 -1.69
N MET A 34 -1.48 4.86 -0.88
CA MET A 34 -1.61 4.87 0.57
C MET A 34 -1.75 6.32 1.05
N LEU A 35 -2.93 6.65 1.60
CA LEU A 35 -3.28 7.98 2.08
C LEU A 35 -3.21 7.99 3.61
N ILE A 36 -2.36 8.84 4.18
CA ILE A 36 -2.10 8.88 5.63
C ILE A 36 -2.42 10.28 6.16
N LYS A 37 -3.16 10.35 7.27
CA LYS A 37 -3.36 11.62 7.98
C LYS A 37 -2.12 11.93 8.85
N GLY A 38 -1.46 13.05 8.55
CA GLY A 38 -0.38 13.58 9.40
C GLY A 38 -0.87 14.03 10.78
N GLY A 39 0.03 14.04 11.77
CA GLY A 39 -0.30 14.39 13.16
C GLY A 39 -0.99 15.75 13.34
N ASN A 40 -0.58 16.75 12.54
CA ASN A 40 -1.05 18.14 12.58
C ASN A 40 -1.93 18.53 11.38
N ALA A 41 -2.56 17.57 10.69
CA ALA A 41 -3.40 17.88 9.54
C ALA A 41 -4.66 18.66 9.94
N ASN A 42 -4.90 19.81 9.30
CA ASN A 42 -6.06 20.66 9.53
C ASN A 42 -7.32 20.17 8.77
N ALA A 43 -8.47 20.82 9.00
CA ALA A 43 -9.75 20.41 8.40
C ALA A 43 -9.75 20.47 6.86
N THR A 44 -9.14 21.50 6.27
CA THR A 44 -9.04 21.65 4.81
C THR A 44 -8.23 20.51 4.19
N VAL A 45 -7.08 20.17 4.77
CA VAL A 45 -6.27 19.03 4.33
C VAL A 45 -7.06 17.72 4.44
N MET A 46 -7.88 17.56 5.49
CA MET A 46 -8.75 16.39 5.62
C MET A 46 -9.85 16.32 4.54
N GLN A 47 -10.41 17.44 4.11
CA GLN A 47 -11.39 17.48 3.03
C GLN A 47 -10.74 17.07 1.70
N ILE A 48 -9.61 17.70 1.36
CA ILE A 48 -8.86 17.36 0.14
C ILE A 48 -8.47 15.88 0.14
N LEU A 49 -8.03 15.33 1.29
CA LEU A 49 -7.68 13.92 1.40
C LEU A 49 -8.87 12.98 1.09
N LYS A 50 -10.09 13.36 1.50
CA LYS A 50 -11.31 12.60 1.18
C LYS A 50 -11.65 12.68 -0.30
N ASP A 51 -11.50 13.83 -0.92
CA ASP A 51 -11.79 14.02 -2.34
C ASP A 51 -10.82 13.22 -3.20
N VAL A 52 -9.51 13.29 -2.90
CA VAL A 52 -8.48 12.49 -3.56
C VAL A 52 -8.72 10.98 -3.35
N CYS A 53 -9.16 10.58 -2.16
CA CYS A 53 -9.57 9.21 -1.91
C CYS A 53 -10.73 8.78 -2.83
N ALA A 54 -11.76 9.61 -2.98
CA ALA A 54 -12.92 9.28 -3.82
C ALA A 54 -12.51 9.09 -5.29
N LEU A 55 -11.58 9.91 -5.79
CA LEU A 55 -11.06 9.82 -7.15
C LEU A 55 -10.19 8.57 -7.39
N LYS A 56 -9.52 8.06 -6.34
CA LYS A 56 -8.58 6.94 -6.46
C LYS A 56 -9.22 5.56 -6.26
N LYS A 57 -10.54 5.50 -6.02
CA LYS A 57 -11.32 4.28 -5.91
C LYS A 57 -11.13 3.34 -7.10
N PRO A 58 -10.97 2.01 -6.89
CA PRO A 58 -10.94 1.26 -5.63
C PRO A 58 -9.52 0.99 -5.09
N TYR A 59 -8.50 1.72 -5.57
CA TYR A 59 -7.08 1.44 -5.29
C TYR A 59 -6.51 2.27 -4.14
N GLU A 60 -7.36 2.94 -3.37
CA GLU A 60 -6.97 3.70 -2.20
C GLU A 60 -6.90 2.83 -0.94
N ILE A 61 -5.92 3.12 -0.09
CA ILE A 61 -5.80 2.55 1.24
C ILE A 61 -5.62 3.72 2.19
N ILE A 62 -6.62 4.01 3.01
CA ILE A 62 -6.60 5.15 3.94
C ILE A 62 -6.24 4.67 5.34
N LYS A 63 -5.26 5.31 5.96
CA LYS A 63 -4.96 5.17 7.38
C LYS A 63 -5.28 6.46 8.12
N TYR A 64 -6.27 6.40 9.00
CA TYR A 64 -6.77 7.53 9.78
C TYR A 64 -6.02 7.78 11.10
N ASN A 65 -5.14 6.86 11.49
CA ASN A 65 -4.38 6.98 12.73
C ASN A 65 -3.24 7.98 12.58
N LYS A 66 -3.05 8.84 13.59
CA LYS A 66 -1.90 9.77 13.68
C LYS A 66 -0.62 8.95 13.58
N THR A 67 0.12 9.12 12.50
CA THR A 67 1.38 8.40 12.25
C THR A 67 2.50 9.42 12.11
N VAL A 68 3.57 9.26 12.89
CA VAL A 68 4.84 9.95 12.67
C VAL A 68 5.60 9.12 11.65
N VAL A 69 5.82 9.66 10.46
CA VAL A 69 6.68 9.01 9.48
C VAL A 69 8.11 9.35 9.88
N LEU A 70 8.86 8.36 10.35
CA LEU A 70 10.30 8.51 10.59
C LEU A 70 10.97 8.51 9.21
N SER A 71 11.51 9.66 8.81
CA SER A 71 12.42 9.76 7.67
C SER A 71 13.81 9.33 8.13
N HIS A 72 14.37 8.30 7.48
CA HIS A 72 15.77 7.89 7.62
C HIS A 72 16.69 8.74 6.74
#